data_AF-A0A951DML3-F1
#
_entry.id   AF-A0A951DML3-F1
#
_cell.length_a   1.000
_cell.length_b   1.000
_cell.length_c   1.000
_cell.angle_alpha   90.00
_cell.angle_beta   90.00
_cell.angle_gamma   90.00
#
_symmetry.space_group_name_H-M   'P 1'
#
loop_
_entity.id
_entity.type
_entity.pdbx_description
1 polymer ?
#
loop_
_entity_poly.entity_id
_entity_poly.type
_entity_poly.pdbx_seq_one_letter_code
_entity_poly.pdbx_strand_id
1 'polypeptide(L)'
;MDFLRILFSGIALILDILQWTILVWVILSWVLFFLRNAQFRWRHRQLYMVLEQLNDIFERMTRPFLRPFRRWLRRFDTAGIDWSPMLLILAIWLVRQLLAVLEARLILSR
;
A
#
# COMPACT_ATOMS: atom_id res chain seq x y z
N MET A 1 3.15 -14.05 -28.32
CA MET A 1 3.26 -14.37 -26.87
C MET A 1 3.86 -13.21 -26.09
N ASP A 2 4.60 -12.33 -26.77
CA ASP A 2 5.23 -11.14 -26.18
C ASP A 2 4.20 -10.19 -25.60
N PHE A 3 3.05 -10.04 -26.25
CA PHE A 3 1.93 -9.26 -25.70
C PHE A 3 1.48 -9.72 -24.31
N LEU A 4 1.33 -11.03 -24.07
CA LEU A 4 0.91 -11.55 -22.77
C LEU A 4 1.99 -11.36 -21.71
N ARG A 5 3.27 -11.54 -22.06
CA ARG A 5 4.40 -11.26 -21.15
C ARG A 5 4.47 -9.79 -20.78
N ILE A 6 4.29 -8.89 -21.75
CA ILE A 6 4.23 -7.44 -21.51
C ILE A 6 3.05 -7.10 -20.58
N LEU A 7 1.88 -7.72 -20.80
CA LEU A 7 0.72 -7.52 -19.95
C LEU A 7 0.97 -7.99 -18.51
N PHE A 8 1.49 -9.21 -18.31
CA PHE A 8 1.82 -9.72 -16.98
C PHE A 8 2.87 -8.86 -16.28
N SER A 9 3.92 -8.47 -17.00
CA SER A 9 4.97 -7.57 -16.49
C SER A 9 4.41 -6.20 -16.11
N GLY A 10 3.53 -5.63 -16.92
CA GLY A 10 2.88 -4.36 -16.65
C GLY A 10 1.99 -4.40 -15.40
N ILE A 11 1.20 -5.46 -15.24
CA ILE A 11 0.38 -5.67 -14.03
C ILE A 11 1.29 -5.85 -12.80
N ALA A 12 2.35 -6.66 -12.92
CA ALA A 12 3.29 -6.88 -11.82
C ALA A 12 3.98 -5.58 -11.39
N LEU A 13 4.35 -4.71 -12.35
CA LEU A 13 4.91 -3.38 -12.08
C LEU A 13 3.93 -2.48 -11.34
N ILE A 14 2.67 -2.42 -11.79
CA ILE A 14 1.62 -1.62 -11.13
C ILE A 14 1.42 -2.09 -9.68
N LEU A 15 1.37 -3.40 -9.46
CA LEU A 15 1.25 -3.98 -8.12
C LEU A 15 2.45 -3.66 -7.23
N ASP A 16 3.67 -3.65 -7.79
CA ASP A 16 4.88 -3.28 -7.05
C ASP A 16 4.87 -1.80 -6.65
N ILE A 17 4.54 -0.90 -7.58
CA ILE A 17 4.38 0.54 -7.30
C ILE A 17 3.31 0.75 -6.22
N LEU A 18 2.17 0.07 -6.30
CA LEU A 18 1.10 0.17 -5.31
C LEU A 18 1.57 -0.31 -3.93
N GLN A 19 2.29 -1.44 -3.87
CA GLN A 19 2.85 -1.98 -2.63
C GLN A 19 3.80 -0.98 -1.96
N TRP A 20 4.73 -0.41 -2.71
CA TRP A 20 5.67 0.59 -2.19
C TRP A 20 4.97 1.87 -1.77
N THR A 21 3.97 2.32 -2.53
CA THR A 21 3.15 3.50 -2.19
C THR A 21 2.47 3.33 -0.83
N ILE A 22 1.87 2.16 -0.58
CA ILE A 22 1.23 1.83 0.70
C ILE A 22 2.28 1.77 1.82
N LEU A 23 3.43 1.17 1.56
CA LEU A 23 4.50 1.03 2.56
C LEU A 23 5.05 2.40 2.99
N VAL A 24 5.35 3.28 2.03
CA VAL A 24 5.79 4.66 2.30
C VAL A 24 4.73 5.42 3.07
N TRP A 25 3.46 5.29 2.70
CA TRP A 25 2.36 5.93 3.41
C TRP A 25 2.24 5.46 4.87
N VAL A 26 2.33 4.15 5.12
CA VAL A 26 2.28 3.59 6.47
C VAL A 26 3.44 4.13 7.32
N ILE A 27 4.66 4.13 6.78
CA ILE A 27 5.82 4.71 7.47
C ILE A 27 5.58 6.19 7.78
N LEU A 28 5.11 6.97 6.80
CA LEU A 28 4.81 8.39 6.97
C LEU A 28 3.75 8.64 8.04
N SER A 29 2.70 7.81 8.08
CA SER A 29 1.64 7.85 9.09
C SER A 29 2.19 7.63 10.50
N TRP A 30 3.07 6.64 10.69
CA TRP A 30 3.74 6.39 11.97
C TRP A 30 4.70 7.52 12.34
N VAL A 31 5.48 8.04 11.39
CA VAL A 31 6.36 9.20 11.61
C VAL A 31 5.54 10.39 12.11
N LEU A 32 4.44 10.74 11.44
CA LEU A 32 3.55 11.82 11.87
C LEU A 32 2.94 11.57 13.26
N PHE A 33 2.56 10.33 13.56
CA PHE A 33 2.08 9.95 14.89
C PHE A 33 3.12 10.25 15.98
N PHE A 34 4.38 9.85 15.79
CA PHE A 34 5.45 10.14 16.75
C PHE A 34 5.80 11.64 16.83
N LEU A 35 5.87 12.34 15.69
CA LEU A 35 6.16 13.77 15.66
C LEU A 35 5.09 14.60 16.37
N ARG A 36 3.83 14.16 16.33
CA ARG A 36 2.72 14.79 17.06
C ARG A 36 2.91 14.71 18.58
N ASN A 37 3.48 13.62 19.08
CA ASN A 37 3.71 13.42 20.51
C ASN A 37 4.97 14.14 21.04
N ALA A 38 5.96 14.41 20.19
CA ALA A 38 7.29 14.88 20.61
C ALA A 38 7.50 16.42 20.63
N GLN A 39 6.44 17.22 20.76
CA GLN A 39 6.47 18.71 20.63
C GLN A 39 7.11 19.27 19.34
N PHE A 40 7.50 18.41 18.38
CA PHE A 40 8.21 18.77 17.14
C PHE A 40 7.43 19.75 16.26
N ARG A 41 6.10 19.63 16.25
CA ARG A 41 5.19 20.47 15.47
C ARG A 41 5.43 21.97 15.68
N TRP A 42 5.64 22.40 16.92
CA TRP A 42 5.80 23.82 17.24
C TRP A 42 7.15 24.37 16.78
N ARG A 43 8.20 23.54 16.85
CA ARG A 43 9.55 23.92 16.48
C ARG A 43 9.75 23.96 14.96
N HIS A 44 9.10 23.06 14.22
CA HIS A 44 9.35 22.84 12.78
C HIS A 44 8.03 22.83 11.98
N ARG A 45 7.22 23.89 12.15
CA ARG A 45 5.86 23.98 11.59
C ARG A 45 5.79 23.78 10.07
N GLN A 46 6.74 24.35 9.32
CA GLN A 46 6.77 24.22 7.86
C GLN A 46 6.97 22.78 7.40
N LEU A 47 7.98 22.10 7.96
CA LEU A 47 8.26 20.69 7.64
C LEU A 47 7.10 19.78 8.04
N TYR A 48 6.50 20.01 9.22
CA TYR A 48 5.35 19.25 9.67
C TYR A 48 4.15 19.41 8.71
N MET A 49 3.90 20.62 8.20
CA MET A 49 2.82 20.87 7.23
C MET A 49 3.05 20.14 5.90
N VAL A 50 4.29 20.09 5.41
CA VAL A 50 4.64 19.32 4.20
C VAL A 50 4.41 17.82 4.41
N LEU A 51 4.83 17.27 5.55
CA LEU A 51 4.62 15.85 5.87
C LEU A 51 3.12 15.51 5.95
N GLU A 52 2.31 16.40 6.52
CA GLU A 52 0.85 16.23 6.60
C GLU A 52 0.20 16.26 5.21
N GLN A 53 0.61 17.18 4.33
CA GLN A 53 0.15 17.21 2.93
C GLN A 53 0.53 15.95 2.15
N LEU A 54 1.76 15.47 2.32
CA LEU A 54 2.21 14.21 1.72
C LEU A 54 1.36 13.05 2.22
N ASN A 55 1.10 12.98 3.53
CA ASN A 55 0.25 11.95 4.10
C ASN A 55 -1.16 11.97 3.50
N ASP A 56 -1.76 13.15 3.32
CA ASP A 56 -3.08 13.28 2.70
C ASP A 56 -3.09 12.82 1.24
N ILE A 57 -2.03 13.13 0.47
CA ILE A 57 -1.89 12.67 -0.92
C ILE A 57 -1.83 11.15 -0.95
N PHE A 58 -0.92 10.56 -0.17
CA PHE A 58 -0.73 9.11 -0.10
C PHE A 58 -1.97 8.38 0.42
N GLU A 59 -2.66 8.94 1.42
CA GLU A 59 -3.91 8.38 1.93
C GLU A 59 -4.97 8.37 0.82
N ARG A 60 -5.14 9.47 0.08
CA ARG A 60 -6.13 9.55 -1.02
C ARG A 60 -5.83 8.56 -2.14
N MET A 61 -4.55 8.39 -2.50
CA MET A 61 -4.13 7.43 -3.53
C MET A 61 -4.41 5.98 -3.10
N THR A 62 -4.19 5.66 -1.83
CA THR A 62 -4.36 4.29 -1.30
C THR A 62 -5.80 3.98 -0.86
N ARG A 63 -6.61 5.00 -0.57
CA ARG A 63 -8.01 4.90 -0.09
C ARG A 63 -8.90 3.96 -0.90
N PRO A 64 -8.97 4.01 -2.25
CA PRO A 64 -9.85 3.10 -3.00
C PRO A 64 -9.47 1.64 -2.80
N PHE A 65 -8.16 1.34 -2.66
CA PHE A 65 -7.66 -0.02 -2.43
C PHE A 65 -7.82 -0.47 -0.99
N LEU A 66 -7.68 0.43 -0.01
CA LEU A 66 -7.85 0.12 1.41
C LEU A 66 -9.33 -0.02 1.83
N ARG A 67 -10.25 0.67 1.16
CA ARG A 67 -11.67 0.72 1.55
C ARG A 67 -12.34 -0.65 1.66
N PRO A 68 -12.13 -1.62 0.74
CA PRO A 68 -12.66 -2.97 0.91
C PRO A 68 -12.14 -3.67 2.16
N PHE A 69 -10.83 -3.59 2.42
CA PHE A 69 -10.19 -4.20 3.59
C PHE A 69 -10.67 -3.57 4.88
N ARG A 70 -10.79 -2.23 4.94
CA ARG A 70 -11.37 -1.50 6.08
C ARG A 70 -12.81 -1.93 6.37
N ARG A 71 -13.64 -2.10 5.33
CA ARG A 71 -15.03 -2.57 5.49
C ARG A 71 -15.10 -3.99 6.03
N TRP A 72 -14.19 -4.86 5.60
CA TRP A 72 -14.12 -6.23 6.07
C TRP A 72 -13.59 -6.31 7.51
N LEU A 73 -12.51 -5.58 7.82
CA LEU A 73 -11.90 -5.52 9.16
C LEU A 73 -12.83 -4.96 10.24
N ARG A 74 -13.77 -4.07 9.89
CA ARG A 74 -14.81 -3.58 10.83
C ARG A 74 -15.66 -4.69 11.45
N ARG A 75 -15.66 -5.90 10.89
CA ARG A 75 -16.35 -7.07 11.44
C ARG A 75 -15.56 -7.75 12.57
N PHE A 76 -14.31 -7.38 12.75
CA PHE A 76 -13.38 -7.92 13.74
C PHE A 76 -12.97 -6.81 14.71
N ASP A 77 -12.66 -7.16 15.96
CA ASP A 77 -12.08 -6.21 16.90
C ASP A 77 -10.59 -6.05 16.62
N THR A 78 -10.19 -4.86 16.17
CA THR A 78 -8.81 -4.53 15.80
C THR A 78 -8.03 -3.78 16.88
N ALA A 79 -8.57 -3.70 18.11
CA ALA A 79 -7.94 -3.00 19.23
C ALA A 79 -7.55 -1.53 18.90
N GLY A 80 -8.32 -0.87 18.02
CA GLY A 80 -8.09 0.51 17.61
C GLY A 80 -6.99 0.75 16.56
N ILE A 81 -6.32 -0.30 16.06
CA ILE A 81 -5.28 -0.19 15.03
C ILE A 81 -5.87 -0.50 13.65
N ASP A 82 -5.48 0.27 12.61
CA ASP A 82 -5.87 -0.01 11.22
C ASP A 82 -4.94 -1.07 10.60
N TRP A 83 -5.35 -2.33 10.61
CA TRP A 83 -4.64 -3.45 9.98
C TRP A 83 -4.84 -3.56 8.47
N SER A 84 -5.70 -2.72 7.88
CA SER A 84 -6.03 -2.76 6.45
C SER A 84 -4.81 -2.67 5.52
N PRO A 85 -3.79 -1.85 5.82
CA PRO A 85 -2.61 -1.74 4.95
C PRO A 85 -1.81 -3.04 4.90
N MET A 86 -1.69 -3.76 6.02
CA MET A 86 -1.02 -5.05 6.07
C MET A 86 -1.76 -6.11 5.27
N LEU A 87 -3.10 -6.18 5.41
CA LEU A 87 -3.91 -7.10 4.62
C LEU A 87 -3.84 -6.80 3.12
N LEU A 88 -3.84 -5.51 2.74
CA LEU A 88 -3.72 -5.12 1.34
C LEU A 88 -2.34 -5.50 0.77
N ILE A 89 -1.26 -5.27 1.51
CA ILE A 89 0.09 -5.70 1.10
C ILE A 89 0.15 -7.23 0.94
N LEU A 90 -0.44 -7.99 1.88
CA LEU A 90 -0.51 -9.45 1.78
C LEU A 90 -1.29 -9.90 0.54
N ALA A 91 -2.43 -9.27 0.26
CA ALA A 91 -3.22 -9.56 -0.92
C ALA A 91 -2.45 -9.24 -2.22
N ILE A 92 -1.75 -8.11 -2.27
CA ILE A 92 -0.89 -7.75 -3.41
C ILE A 92 0.20 -8.81 -3.59
N TRP A 93 0.87 -9.23 -2.52
CA TRP A 93 1.90 -10.26 -2.58
C TRP A 93 1.35 -11.58 -3.14
N LEU A 94 0.21 -12.05 -2.64
CA LEU A 94 -0.45 -13.26 -3.14
C LEU A 94 -0.80 -13.15 -4.63
N VAL A 95 -1.37 -12.03 -5.06
CA VAL A 95 -1.71 -11.80 -6.48
C VAL A 95 -0.44 -11.82 -7.34
N ARG A 96 0.66 -11.21 -6.90
CA ARG A 96 1.93 -11.23 -7.64
C ARG A 96 2.50 -12.64 -7.79
N GLN A 97 2.45 -13.45 -6.72
CA GLN A 97 2.88 -14.86 -6.80
C GLN A 97 2.02 -15.67 -7.77
N LEU A 98 0.69 -15.48 -7.73
CA LEU A 98 -0.22 -16.15 -8.66
C LEU A 98 0.07 -15.75 -10.12
N LEU A 99 0.31 -14.46 -10.39
CA LEU A 99 0.67 -14.00 -11.73
C LEU A 99 1.96 -14.63 -12.23
N ALA A 100 2.99 -14.71 -11.38
CA ALA A 100 4.27 -15.34 -11.73
C ALA A 100 4.11 -16.83 -12.07
N VAL A 101 3.32 -17.56 -11.28
CA VAL A 101 3.02 -18.98 -11.54
C VAL A 101 2.24 -19.16 -12.84
N LEU A 102 1.23 -18.31 -13.08
CA LEU A 102 0.43 -18.36 -14.31
C LEU A 102 1.29 -18.07 -15.55
N GLU A 103 2.16 -17.07 -15.49
CA GLU A 103 3.09 -16.75 -16.57
C GLU A 103 4.04 -17.93 -16.84
N ALA A 104 4.66 -18.49 -15.80
CA ALA A 104 5.55 -19.64 -15.93
C ALA A 104 4.84 -20.86 -16.54
N ARG A 105 3.62 -21.15 -16.11
CA ARG A 105 2.83 -22.27 -16.64
C ARG A 105 2.46 -22.07 -18.11
N LEU A 106 2.08 -20.87 -18.51
CA LEU A 106 1.78 -20.54 -19.92
C LEU A 106 2.99 -20.66 -20.84
N ILE A 107 4.20 -20.46 -20.29
CA ILE A 107 5.46 -20.66 -21.02
C ILE A 107 5.78 -22.14 -21.16
N LEU A 108 5.55 -22.94 -20.10
CA LEU A 108 5.88 -24.38 -20.05
C LEU A 108 4.83 -25.29 -20.72
N SER A 109 3.58 -24.87 -20.84
CA SER A 109 2.51 -25.64 -21.50
C SER A 109 2.60 -25.58 -23.03
N ARG A 110 3.78 -25.31 -23.56
CA ARG A 110 4.13 -25.16 -24.97
C ARG A 110 5.39 -25.98 -25.23
#